data_AF-A0A9E5BIJ8-F1
#
_entry.id   AF-A0A9E5BIJ8-F1
#
_cell.length_a   1.000
_cell.length_b   1.000
_cell.length_c   1.000
_cell.angle_alpha   90.00
_cell.angle_beta   90.00
_cell.angle_gamma   90.00
#
_symmetry.space_group_name_H-M   'P 1'
#
loop_
_entity.id
_entity.type
_entity.pdbx_description
1 polymer ?
#
loop_
_entity_poly.entity_id
_entity_poly.type
_entity_poly.pdbx_seq_one_letter_code
_entity_poly.pdbx_strand_id
1 'polypeptide(L)'
;MAKREYPLERTRNIGIMAHIDAGKTTTTERILYYTGKSYKIGEVHEGAATMDHMAQEQERGITITSAATTCIWNNHRINIIDTPGHVDFTIEVER
;
A
#
# COMPACT_ATOMS: atom_id res chain seq x y z
N MET A 1 5.78 5.63 30.30
CA MET A 1 5.35 5.08 28.99
C MET A 1 5.01 6.24 28.07
N ALA A 2 5.55 6.27 26.85
CA ALA A 2 5.25 7.34 25.89
C ALA A 2 3.74 7.40 25.59
N LYS A 3 3.14 8.58 25.69
CA LYS A 3 1.71 8.80 25.39
C LYS A 3 1.53 8.66 23.88
N ARG A 4 0.75 7.67 23.44
CA ARG A 4 0.46 7.47 22.01
C ARG A 4 -0.37 8.65 21.49
N GLU A 5 0.03 9.19 20.34
CA GLU A 5 -0.71 10.26 19.65
C GLU A 5 -2.12 9.80 19.23
N TYR A 6 -2.25 8.52 18.85
CA TYR A 6 -3.53 7.87 18.54
C TYR A 6 -3.78 6.70 19.50
N PRO A 7 -5.01 6.57 20.06
CA PRO A 7 -5.33 5.43 20.91
C PRO A 7 -5.38 4.13 20.10
N LEU A 8 -5.11 2.99 20.75
CA LEU A 8 -5.12 1.68 20.09
C LEU A 8 -6.46 1.37 19.42
N GLU A 9 -7.56 1.75 20.07
CA GLU A 9 -8.93 1.57 19.54
C GLU A 9 -9.16 2.29 18.20
N ARG A 10 -8.34 3.31 17.89
CA ARG A 10 -8.39 4.08 16.63
C ARG A 10 -7.27 3.76 15.66
N THR A 11 -6.47 2.73 15.94
CA THR A 11 -5.42 2.26 15.03
C THR A 11 -5.93 1.06 14.22
N ARG A 12 -5.70 1.05 12.91
CA ARG A 12 -6.02 -0.05 12.00
C ARG A 12 -4.75 -0.44 11.22
N ASN A 13 -4.42 -1.72 11.20
CA ASN A 13 -3.38 -2.27 10.35
C ASN A 13 -4.07 -3.15 9.32
N ILE A 14 -3.88 -2.86 8.04
CA ILE A 14 -4.60 -3.51 6.93
C ILE A 14 -3.56 -3.98 5.92
N GLY A 15 -3.60 -5.26 5.56
CA GLY A 15 -2.85 -5.82 4.44
C GLY A 15 -3.77 -5.99 3.23
N ILE A 16 -3.31 -5.58 2.05
CA ILE A 16 -4.03 -5.79 0.78
C ILE A 16 -3.34 -6.93 0.04
N MET A 17 -4.05 -8.07 -0.04
CA MET A 17 -3.53 -9.34 -0.53
C MET A 17 -4.51 -9.96 -1.53
N ALA A 18 -4.01 -10.36 -2.69
CA ALA A 18 -4.76 -10.94 -3.80
C ALA A 18 -3.80 -11.49 -4.86
N HIS A 19 -4.34 -12.27 -5.81
CA HIS A 19 -3.58 -12.83 -6.94
C HIS A 19 -2.98 -11.74 -7.86
N ILE A 20 -2.06 -12.11 -8.77
CA ILE A 20 -1.48 -11.22 -9.78
C ILE A 20 -2.59 -10.55 -10.59
N ASP A 21 -2.36 -9.28 -10.93
CA ASP A 21 -3.27 -8.42 -11.71
C ASP A 21 -4.66 -8.19 -11.09
N ALA A 22 -4.87 -8.52 -9.82
CA ALA A 22 -6.12 -8.24 -9.09
C ALA A 22 -6.29 -6.78 -8.61
N GLY A 23 -5.35 -5.88 -8.96
CA GLY A 23 -5.45 -4.46 -8.62
C GLY A 23 -5.17 -4.10 -7.16
N LYS A 24 -4.32 -4.86 -6.45
CA LYS A 24 -3.90 -4.56 -5.06
C LYS A 24 -3.31 -3.15 -4.94
N THR A 25 -2.28 -2.87 -5.74
CA THR A 25 -1.56 -1.60 -5.78
C THR A 25 -2.49 -0.45 -6.15
N THR A 26 -3.32 -0.64 -7.19
CA THR A 26 -4.33 0.34 -7.59
C THR A 26 -5.33 0.63 -6.46
N THR A 27 -5.74 -0.39 -5.70
CA THR A 27 -6.63 -0.23 -4.55
C THR A 27 -5.95 0.58 -3.45
N THR A 28 -4.68 0.26 -3.14
CA THR A 28 -3.86 1.02 -2.19
C THR A 28 -3.78 2.50 -2.59
N GLU A 29 -3.45 2.78 -3.86
CA GLU A 29 -3.35 4.15 -4.37
C GLU A 29 -4.68 4.91 -4.27
N ARG A 30 -5.80 4.25 -4.54
CA ARG A 30 -7.13 4.86 -4.37
C ARG A 30 -7.45 5.17 -2.93
N ILE A 31 -7.08 4.30 -1.98
CA ILE A 31 -7.23 4.60 -0.54
C ILE A 31 -6.39 5.82 -0.16
N LEU A 32 -5.15 5.92 -0.63
CA LEU A 32 -4.28 7.07 -0.37
C LEU A 32 -4.81 8.36 -1.00
N TYR A 33 -5.42 8.28 -2.17
CA TYR A 33 -6.09 9.42 -2.83
C TYR A 33 -7.30 9.90 -2.01
N TYR A 34 -8.21 8.99 -1.64
CA TYR A 34 -9.42 9.37 -0.90
C TYR A 34 -9.12 9.89 0.51
N THR A 35 -8.04 9.43 1.13
CA THR A 35 -7.59 9.97 2.42
C THR A 35 -6.84 11.30 2.29
N GLY A 36 -6.61 11.81 1.08
CA GLY A 36 -5.86 13.04 0.82
C GLY A 36 -4.36 12.93 1.07
N LYS A 37 -3.83 11.71 1.22
CA LYS A 37 -2.41 11.44 1.44
C LYS A 37 -1.60 11.53 0.15
N SER A 38 -2.20 11.16 -0.98
CA SER A 38 -1.62 11.31 -2.33
C SER A 38 -2.51 12.20 -3.19
N TYR A 39 -1.89 13.11 -3.95
CA TYR A 39 -2.57 14.03 -4.87
C TYR A 39 -2.49 13.58 -6.34
N LYS A 40 -1.83 12.45 -6.61
CA LYS A 40 -1.74 11.86 -7.95
C LYS A 40 -2.47 10.53 -7.97
N ILE A 41 -3.50 10.43 -8.81
CA ILE A 41 -4.02 9.14 -9.30
C ILE A 41 -3.13 8.79 -10.48
N GLY A 42 -1.95 8.24 -10.22
CA GLY A 42 -1.17 7.61 -11.28
C GLY A 42 -1.82 6.26 -11.56
N GLU A 43 -2.30 6.00 -12.77
CA GLU A 43 -2.53 4.61 -13.15
C GLU A 43 -1.15 3.93 -13.22
N VAL A 44 -1.02 2.77 -12.59
CA VAL A 44 0.19 1.93 -12.57
C VAL A 44 0.76 1.65 -13.98
N HIS A 45 -0.05 1.85 -15.03
CA HIS A 45 0.35 1.71 -16.44
C HIS A 45 1.20 2.87 -17.00
N GLU A 46 1.27 4.03 -16.34
CA GLU A 46 2.07 5.18 -16.81
C GLU A 46 3.40 5.37 -16.03
N GLY A 47 3.82 4.42 -15.20
CA GLY A 47 5.09 4.50 -14.46
C GLY A 47 5.15 5.62 -13.41
N ALA A 48 4.00 6.17 -13.01
CA ALA A 48 3.88 7.27 -12.06
C ALA A 48 3.41 6.83 -10.65
N ALA A 49 3.32 5.52 -10.42
CA ALA A 49 2.95 4.97 -9.12
C ALA A 49 4.00 5.42 -8.08
N THR A 50 3.55 6.16 -7.07
CA THR A 50 4.46 6.80 -6.10
C THR A 50 4.98 5.78 -5.06
N MET A 51 4.44 4.56 -5.08
CA MET A 51 4.76 3.48 -4.16
C MET A 51 5.83 2.52 -4.71
N ASP A 52 6.02 2.47 -6.03
CA ASP A 52 7.00 1.61 -6.69
C ASP A 52 8.37 2.33 -6.70
N HIS A 53 9.19 2.05 -5.69
CA HIS A 53 10.51 2.66 -5.55
C HIS A 53 11.57 1.97 -6.42
N MET A 54 11.31 0.76 -6.92
CA MET A 54 12.25 0.02 -7.76
C MET A 54 11.95 0.20 -9.25
N ALA A 55 12.99 0.50 -10.05
CA ALA A 55 12.86 0.60 -11.50
C ALA A 55 12.32 -0.68 -12.16
N GLN A 56 12.57 -1.85 -11.57
CA GLN A 56 12.02 -3.14 -12.02
C GLN A 56 10.53 -3.30 -11.77
N GLU A 57 9.98 -2.71 -10.69
CA GLU A 57 8.54 -2.72 -10.42
C GLU A 57 7.82 -1.88 -11.48
N GLN A 58 8.36 -0.70 -11.79
CA GLN A 58 7.84 0.19 -12.84
C GLN A 58 7.98 -0.39 -14.24
N GLU A 59 9.11 -1.01 -14.58
CA GLU A 59 9.35 -1.60 -15.91
C GLU A 59 8.43 -2.80 -16.19
N ARG A 60 8.02 -3.52 -15.14
CA ARG A 60 7.23 -4.76 -15.26
C ARG A 60 5.77 -4.61 -14.83
N GLY A 61 5.39 -3.47 -14.24
CA GLY A 61 4.04 -3.24 -13.71
C GLY A 61 3.65 -4.17 -12.56
N ILE A 62 4.63 -4.67 -11.79
CA ILE A 62 4.40 -5.59 -10.66
C ILE A 62 4.94 -5.02 -9.36
N THR A 63 4.23 -5.25 -8.25
CA THR A 63 4.75 -4.98 -6.90
C THR A 63 5.62 -6.16 -6.47
N ILE A 64 6.89 -5.89 -6.18
CA ILE A 64 7.91 -6.88 -5.79
C ILE A 64 8.15 -6.80 -4.28
N THR A 65 8.14 -5.60 -3.72
CA THR A 65 8.46 -5.32 -2.31
C THR A 65 7.24 -4.83 -1.56
N SER A 66 7.07 -5.31 -0.32
CA SER A 66 5.98 -4.83 0.54
C SER A 66 6.18 -3.37 0.96
N ALA A 67 5.19 -2.51 0.68
CA ALA A 67 5.23 -1.09 1.03
C ALA A 67 4.26 -0.76 2.16
N ALA A 68 4.76 -0.10 3.22
CA ALA A 68 3.94 0.31 4.36
C ALA A 68 3.67 1.82 4.35
N THR A 69 2.39 2.20 4.24
CA THR A 69 1.97 3.61 4.19
C THR A 69 0.93 3.93 5.25
N THR A 70 1.08 5.07 5.92
CA THR A 70 0.13 5.56 6.94
C THR A 70 -0.75 6.68 6.40
N CYS A 71 -2.08 6.51 6.53
CA CYS A 71 -3.08 7.54 6.23
C CYS A 71 -4.06 7.72 7.41
N ILE A 72 -4.81 8.83 7.38
CA ILE A 72 -5.83 9.14 8.40
C ILE A 72 -7.19 9.18 7.72
N TRP A 73 -8.16 8.47 8.29
CA TRP A 73 -9.55 8.48 7.80
C TRP A 73 -10.51 8.46 8.98
N ASN A 74 -11.51 9.34 8.98
CA ASN A 74 -12.53 9.42 10.05
C ASN A 74 -11.93 9.38 11.47
N ASN A 75 -10.86 10.14 11.72
CA ASN A 75 -10.14 10.19 12.99
C ASN A 75 -9.50 8.85 13.44
N HIS A 76 -9.28 7.94 12.50
CA HIS A 76 -8.54 6.69 12.70
C HIS A 76 -7.20 6.75 11.97
N ARG A 77 -6.17 6.21 12.61
CA ARG A 77 -4.87 5.97 11.98
C ARG A 77 -4.93 4.62 11.28
N ILE A 78 -4.68 4.62 9.98
CA ILE A 78 -4.65 3.41 9.15
C ILE A 78 -3.23 3.22 8.63
N ASN A 79 -2.62 2.09 8.95
CA ASN A 79 -1.37 1.63 8.38
C ASN A 79 -1.71 0.55 7.34
N ILE A 80 -1.41 0.82 6.08
CA ILE A 80 -1.67 -0.05 4.94
C ILE A 80 -0.36 -0.73 4.57
N ILE A 81 -0.41 -2.05 4.40
CA ILE A 81 0.68 -2.87 3.88
C ILE A 81 0.22 -3.38 2.52
N ASP A 82 0.86 -2.87 1.47
CA ASP A 82 0.67 -3.39 0.12
C ASP A 82 1.64 -4.54 -0.08
N THR A 83 1.15 -5.68 -0.56
CA THR A 83 1.93 -6.92 -0.63
C THR A 83 2.12 -7.39 -2.06
N PRO A 84 3.26 -8.03 -2.39
CA PRO A 84 3.48 -8.61 -3.70
C PRO A 84 2.45 -9.72 -3.99
N GLY A 85 1.91 -9.73 -5.20
CA GLY A 85 0.90 -10.72 -5.62
C GLY A 85 1.40 -11.85 -6.50
N HIS A 86 2.67 -11.76 -6.90
CA HIS A 86 3.30 -12.72 -7.79
C HIS A 86 3.86 -13.90 -6.99
N VAL A 87 3.66 -15.12 -7.52
CA VAL A 87 3.95 -16.38 -6.82
C VAL A 87 5.43 -16.54 -6.45
N ASP A 88 6.33 -15.89 -7.19
CA ASP A 88 7.76 -15.93 -6.87
C ASP A 88 8.14 -15.08 -5.64
N PHE A 89 7.21 -14.26 -5.11
CA PHE A 89 7.44 -13.36 -3.97
C PHE A 89 6.53 -13.65 -2.76
N THR A 90 5.86 -14.82 -2.76
CA THR A 90 5.01 -15.28 -1.65
C THR A 90 5.74 -15.35 -0.29
N ILE A 91 7.08 -15.48 -0.30
CA ILE A 91 7.93 -15.50 0.91
C ILE A 91 7.82 -14.20 1.74
N GLU A 92 7.49 -13.05 1.14
CA GLU A 92 7.31 -11.80 1.90
C GLU A 92 5.97 -11.74 2.66
N VAL A 93 4.99 -12.54 2.25
CA VAL A 93 3.62 -12.52 2.79
C VAL A 93 3.49 -13.37 4.05
N GLU A 94 4.33 -14.41 4.20
CA GLU A 94 4.23 -15.39 5.30
C GLU A 94 5.12 -15.08 6.51
N ARG A 95 5.88 -13.96 6.52
CA ARG A 95 6.90 -13.68 7.55
C ARG A 95 6.52 -12.60 8.56
#